data_AF-A0A2E8SE58-F1
#
_entry.id   AF-A0A2E8SE58-F1
#
_cell.length_a   1.000
_cell.length_b   1.000
_cell.length_c   1.000
_cell.angle_alpha   90.00
_cell.angle_beta   90.00
_cell.angle_gamma   90.00
#
_symmetry.space_group_name_H-M   'P 1'
#
loop_
_entity.id
_entity.type
_entity.pdbx_description
1 polymer ?
#
loop_
_entity_poly.entity_id
_entity_poly.type
_entity_poly.pdbx_seq_one_letter_code
_entity_poly.pdbx_strand_id
1 'polypeptide(L)'
;MKPKELTRAIVQAFIIIVLLIGLYQVVLSIQSVLSYILIAAVVSLVGRPIAQLLKRIKFGNTLSSVTTIAILMTTFFGIVSLLLPVIFEQAKNLSLLNVNAFEATATKLMNELSIYLLDYGVDLQSWVDRSLAEVDYSFLPDTINTVLNGLSGFTIGVFSVIFISFFFLRDSGLLERMVMVFVADKNIKRVEKSIFSIKNLLSRYFIGLLVQITVLFIVYTLVLLIFGIPNAVTIALVCALLNIIPFLGPIIGTVLIVFLTMTSNLDASFASVTLPKTIYVLIGFTIGQLIDNFLTQPYVFSTSVKSHPLEIFIIILVGGLLFGPLGMIIAVPLYTALKVIFKEFYAHNKIVKALTKNI
;
A
#
# COMPACT_ATOMS: atom_id res chain seq x y z
N MET A 1 -55.42 -8.99 14.78
CA MET A 1 -54.75 -10.03 13.95
C MET A 1 -55.27 -11.39 14.35
N LYS A 2 -55.63 -12.25 13.39
CA LYS A 2 -56.06 -13.61 13.72
C LYS A 2 -54.82 -14.40 14.23
N PRO A 3 -54.94 -15.29 15.23
CA PRO A 3 -53.80 -16.03 15.79
C PRO A 3 -52.94 -16.77 14.74
N LYS A 4 -53.58 -17.24 13.66
CA LYS A 4 -52.91 -17.89 12.52
C LYS A 4 -52.02 -16.95 11.70
N GLU A 5 -52.39 -15.68 11.58
CA GLU A 5 -51.61 -14.66 10.86
C GLU A 5 -50.36 -14.28 11.65
N LEU A 6 -50.50 -14.16 12.98
CA LEU A 6 -49.37 -13.88 13.87
C LEU A 6 -48.36 -15.03 13.86
N THR A 7 -48.83 -16.28 13.93
CA THR A 7 -47.97 -17.47 13.90
C THR A 7 -47.21 -17.56 12.57
N ARG A 8 -47.87 -17.31 11.44
CA ARG A 8 -47.23 -17.31 10.10
C ARG A 8 -46.17 -16.21 9.98
N ALA A 9 -46.46 -15.01 10.49
CA ALA A 9 -45.50 -13.90 10.46
C ALA A 9 -44.26 -14.19 11.30
N ILE A 10 -44.43 -14.78 12.50
CA ILE A 10 -43.31 -15.18 13.37
C ILE A 10 -42.44 -16.25 12.69
N VAL A 11 -43.05 -17.27 12.09
CA VAL A 11 -42.31 -18.33 11.37
C VAL A 11 -41.57 -17.76 10.16
N GLN A 12 -42.19 -16.85 9.40
CA GLN A 12 -41.52 -16.19 8.26
C GLN A 12 -40.35 -15.32 8.71
N ALA A 13 -40.52 -14.53 9.78
CA ALA A 13 -39.44 -13.73 10.34
C ALA A 13 -38.29 -14.61 10.84
N PHE A 14 -38.59 -15.72 11.53
CA PHE A 14 -37.58 -16.67 11.99
C PHE A 14 -36.80 -17.30 10.83
N ILE A 15 -37.49 -17.74 9.77
CA ILE A 15 -36.86 -18.31 8.57
C ILE A 15 -35.96 -17.27 7.88
N ILE A 16 -36.42 -16.01 7.76
CA ILE A 16 -35.60 -14.92 7.18
C ILE A 16 -34.35 -14.67 8.02
N ILE A 17 -34.47 -14.64 9.35
CA ILE A 17 -33.33 -14.44 10.25
C ILE A 17 -32.33 -15.60 10.12
N VAL A 18 -32.80 -16.85 10.11
CA VAL A 18 -31.94 -18.02 9.92
C VAL A 18 -31.26 -17.99 8.54
N LEU A 19 -31.98 -17.60 7.49
CA LEU A 19 -31.41 -17.40 6.15
C LEU A 19 -30.36 -16.30 6.13
N LEU A 20 -30.59 -15.17 6.81
CA LEU A 20 -29.63 -14.07 6.90
C LEU A 20 -28.38 -14.45 7.69
N ILE A 21 -28.52 -15.19 8.79
CA ILE A 21 -27.39 -15.71 9.58
C ILE A 21 -26.61 -16.75 8.76
N GLY A 22 -27.31 -17.67 8.09
CA GLY A 22 -26.69 -18.65 7.19
C GLY A 22 -25.95 -17.98 6.04
N LEU A 23 -26.56 -16.98 5.41
CA LEU A 23 -25.91 -16.18 4.35
C LEU A 23 -24.69 -15.43 4.89
N TYR A 24 -24.80 -14.82 6.07
CA TYR A 24 -23.69 -14.12 6.73
C TYR A 24 -22.51 -15.09 6.99
N GLN A 25 -22.78 -16.28 7.49
CA GLN A 25 -21.75 -17.27 7.79
C GLN A 25 -21.11 -17.87 6.53
N VAL A 26 -21.88 -18.03 5.45
CA VAL A 26 -21.35 -18.37 4.12
C VAL A 26 -20.45 -17.25 3.60
N VAL A 27 -20.88 -15.99 3.73
CA VAL A 27 -20.08 -14.81 3.32
C VAL A 27 -18.76 -14.75 4.07
N LEU A 28 -18.75 -14.99 5.40
CA LEU A 28 -17.53 -15.07 6.19
C LEU A 28 -16.61 -16.20 5.72
N SER A 29 -17.18 -17.36 5.36
CA SER A 29 -16.40 -18.52 4.88
C SER A 29 -15.75 -18.27 3.51
N ILE A 30 -16.38 -17.47 2.64
CA ILE A 30 -15.84 -17.12 1.31
C ILE A 30 -15.10 -15.78 1.28
N GLN A 31 -15.02 -15.06 2.40
CA GLN A 31 -14.39 -13.74 2.48
C GLN A 31 -12.96 -13.76 1.96
N SER A 32 -12.18 -14.79 2.31
CA SER A 32 -10.81 -14.97 1.82
C SER A 32 -10.74 -15.09 0.31
N VAL A 33 -11.69 -15.78 -0.32
CA VAL A 33 -11.77 -15.92 -1.79
C VAL A 33 -12.09 -14.58 -2.44
N LEU A 34 -13.04 -13.82 -1.87
CA LEU A 34 -13.34 -12.46 -2.34
C LEU A 34 -12.13 -11.55 -2.23
N SER A 35 -11.39 -11.61 -1.12
CA SER A 35 -10.13 -10.89 -0.94
C SER A 35 -9.09 -11.28 -1.99
N TYR A 36 -8.93 -12.58 -2.30
CA TYR A 36 -8.00 -13.03 -3.34
C TYR A 36 -8.40 -12.53 -4.73
N ILE A 37 -9.70 -12.52 -5.05
CA ILE A 37 -10.21 -11.97 -6.31
C ILE A 37 -9.93 -10.46 -6.39
N LEU A 38 -10.15 -9.71 -5.32
CA LEU A 38 -9.89 -8.27 -5.27
C LEU A 38 -8.41 -7.97 -5.43
N ILE A 39 -7.53 -8.66 -4.69
CA ILE A 39 -6.08 -8.51 -4.81
C ILE A 39 -5.63 -8.89 -6.22
N ALA A 40 -6.15 -10.00 -6.78
CA ALA A 40 -5.83 -10.42 -8.14
C ALA A 40 -6.29 -9.41 -9.20
N ALA A 41 -7.45 -8.77 -9.00
CA ALA A 41 -7.91 -7.69 -9.87
C ALA A 41 -6.91 -6.51 -9.84
N VAL A 42 -6.45 -6.11 -8.66
CA VAL A 42 -5.43 -5.06 -8.50
C VAL A 42 -4.10 -5.48 -9.16
N VAL A 43 -3.60 -6.68 -8.88
CA VAL A 43 -2.37 -7.23 -9.49
C VAL A 43 -2.49 -7.29 -11.01
N SER A 44 -3.64 -7.70 -11.55
CA SER A 44 -3.89 -7.72 -12.99
C SER A 44 -3.90 -6.30 -13.60
N LEU A 45 -4.39 -5.30 -12.88
CA LEU A 45 -4.38 -3.91 -13.33
C LEU A 45 -2.96 -3.33 -13.30
N VAL A 46 -2.17 -3.63 -12.28
CA VAL A 46 -0.74 -3.27 -12.18
C VAL A 46 0.08 -3.93 -13.30
N GLY A 47 -0.18 -5.21 -13.59
CA GLY A 47 0.50 -5.95 -14.65
C GLY A 47 0.06 -5.58 -16.06
N ARG A 48 -1.11 -4.95 -16.22
CA ARG A 48 -1.70 -4.69 -17.54
C ARG A 48 -0.85 -3.82 -18.47
N PRO A 49 -0.19 -2.73 -18.03
CA PRO A 49 0.74 -1.98 -18.88
C PRO A 49 1.87 -2.84 -19.43
N ILE A 50 2.43 -3.72 -18.60
CA ILE A 50 3.49 -4.68 -18.99
C ILE A 50 2.92 -5.66 -20.02
N ALA A 51 1.75 -6.26 -19.75
CA ALA A 51 1.11 -7.19 -20.67
C ALA A 51 0.81 -6.53 -22.02
N GLN A 52 0.34 -5.28 -22.03
CA GLN A 52 0.07 -4.52 -23.26
C GLN A 52 1.35 -4.20 -24.04
N LEU A 53 2.45 -3.86 -23.36
CA LEU A 53 3.76 -3.67 -23.99
C LEU A 53 4.23 -4.97 -24.65
N LEU A 54 4.10 -6.11 -23.96
CA LEU A 54 4.43 -7.43 -24.49
C LEU A 54 3.56 -7.79 -25.71
N LYS A 55 2.27 -7.47 -25.70
CA LYS A 55 1.39 -7.67 -26.86
C LYS A 55 1.80 -6.80 -28.05
N ARG A 56 2.31 -5.58 -27.82
CA ARG A 56 2.83 -4.71 -28.89
C ARG A 56 4.07 -5.28 -29.58
N ILE A 57 4.91 -6.03 -28.85
CA ILE A 57 6.06 -6.77 -29.41
C ILE A 57 5.67 -8.17 -29.94
N LYS A 58 4.39 -8.38 -30.30
CA LYS A 58 3.82 -9.60 -30.90
C LYS A 58 3.73 -10.84 -30.00
N PHE A 59 3.80 -10.71 -28.67
CA PHE A 59 3.51 -11.85 -27.79
C PHE A 59 2.02 -12.20 -27.83
N GLY A 60 1.70 -13.50 -27.93
CA GLY A 60 0.33 -14.00 -27.80
C GLY A 60 -0.26 -13.75 -26.40
N ASN A 61 -1.58 -13.81 -26.27
CA ASN A 61 -2.28 -13.49 -25.01
C ASN A 61 -1.77 -14.29 -23.80
N THR A 62 -1.55 -15.59 -23.98
CA THR A 62 -1.03 -16.47 -22.92
C THR A 62 0.40 -16.10 -22.55
N LEU A 63 1.30 -15.98 -23.52
CA LEU A 63 2.71 -15.64 -23.28
C LEU A 63 2.86 -14.28 -22.60
N SER A 64 2.16 -13.25 -23.09
CA SER A 64 2.13 -11.92 -22.48
C SER A 64 1.72 -11.98 -21.00
N SER A 65 0.73 -12.81 -20.67
CA SER A 65 0.22 -12.94 -19.30
C SER A 65 1.16 -13.72 -18.39
N VAL A 66 1.70 -14.84 -18.86
CA VAL A 66 2.71 -15.63 -18.12
C VAL A 66 3.94 -14.78 -17.84
N THR A 67 4.49 -14.10 -18.86
CA THR A 67 5.67 -13.26 -18.71
C THR A 67 5.40 -12.07 -17.78
N THR A 68 4.21 -11.46 -17.83
CA THR A 68 3.84 -10.38 -16.91
C THR A 68 3.79 -10.87 -15.46
N ILE A 69 3.13 -12.00 -15.20
CA ILE A 69 3.07 -12.61 -13.87
C ILE A 69 4.48 -12.94 -13.38
N ALA A 70 5.31 -13.54 -14.25
CA ALA A 70 6.69 -13.87 -13.91
C ALA A 70 7.50 -12.63 -13.56
N ILE A 71 7.38 -11.53 -14.32
CA ILE A 71 8.03 -10.25 -14.00
C ILE A 71 7.57 -9.73 -12.63
N LEU A 72 6.27 -9.73 -12.35
CA LEU A 72 5.75 -9.25 -11.05
C LEU A 72 6.26 -10.11 -9.89
N MET A 73 6.27 -11.43 -10.04
CA MET A 73 6.78 -12.34 -9.01
C MET A 73 8.29 -12.20 -8.80
N THR A 74 9.06 -12.10 -9.89
CA THR A 74 10.51 -11.86 -9.82
C THR A 74 10.81 -10.53 -9.16
N THR A 75 10.08 -9.46 -9.48
CA THR A 75 10.22 -8.16 -8.81
C THR A 75 9.89 -8.28 -7.32
N PHE A 76 8.78 -8.94 -6.97
CA PHE A 76 8.38 -9.14 -5.58
C PHE A 76 9.42 -9.93 -4.77
N PHE A 77 9.82 -11.11 -5.24
CA PHE A 77 10.84 -11.92 -4.57
C PHE A 77 12.22 -11.25 -4.58
N GLY A 78 12.54 -10.49 -5.64
CA GLY A 78 13.75 -9.67 -5.71
C GLY A 78 13.78 -8.63 -4.60
N ILE A 79 12.69 -7.87 -4.39
CA ILE A 79 12.56 -6.91 -3.29
C ILE A 79 12.73 -7.60 -1.93
N VAL A 80 12.03 -8.73 -1.71
CA VAL A 80 12.15 -9.50 -0.46
C VAL A 80 13.59 -9.99 -0.23
N SER A 81 14.26 -10.46 -1.27
CA SER A 81 15.65 -10.93 -1.17
C SER A 81 16.62 -9.79 -0.85
N LEU A 82 16.39 -8.58 -1.36
CA LEU A 82 17.21 -7.40 -1.07
C LEU A 82 17.01 -6.90 0.36
N LEU A 83 15.82 -7.08 0.91
CA LEU A 83 15.48 -6.73 2.30
C LEU A 83 16.18 -7.61 3.33
N LEU A 84 16.41 -8.90 3.02
CA LEU A 84 17.00 -9.84 3.98
C LEU A 84 18.41 -9.41 4.46
N PRO A 85 19.39 -9.09 3.59
CA PRO A 85 20.70 -8.59 4.02
C PRO A 85 20.63 -7.35 4.89
N VAL A 86 19.77 -6.38 4.54
CA VAL A 86 19.51 -5.18 5.32
C VAL A 86 19.03 -5.58 6.72
N ILE A 87 17.95 -6.36 6.82
CA ILE A 87 17.44 -6.83 8.10
C ILE A 87 18.51 -7.57 8.90
N PHE A 88 19.30 -8.45 8.28
CA PHE A 88 20.35 -9.20 8.98
C PHE A 88 21.53 -8.32 9.42
N GLU A 89 21.97 -7.37 8.61
CA GLU A 89 23.04 -6.43 8.97
C GLU A 89 22.58 -5.47 10.05
N GLN A 90 21.35 -4.95 9.96
CA GLN A 90 20.78 -4.13 11.02
C GLN A 90 20.57 -4.96 12.29
N ALA A 91 20.05 -6.18 12.19
CA ALA A 91 19.94 -7.08 13.33
C ALA A 91 21.31 -7.41 13.92
N LYS A 92 22.36 -7.60 13.11
CA LYS A 92 23.73 -7.83 13.58
C LYS A 92 24.31 -6.58 14.25
N ASN A 93 24.16 -5.40 13.66
CA ASN A 93 24.59 -4.14 14.26
C ASN A 93 23.85 -3.89 15.59
N LEU A 94 22.59 -4.31 15.69
CA LEU A 94 21.75 -4.21 16.89
C LEU A 94 21.97 -5.34 17.91
N SER A 95 22.44 -6.53 17.50
CA SER A 95 22.62 -7.72 18.36
C SER A 95 24.06 -8.00 18.78
N LEU A 96 25.05 -7.52 18.02
CA LEU A 96 26.44 -7.40 18.48
C LEU A 96 26.54 -6.43 19.65
N LEU A 97 25.58 -5.51 19.74
CA LEU A 97 25.20 -4.89 20.99
C LEU A 97 24.38 -5.92 21.77
N ASN A 98 25.01 -6.52 22.79
CA ASN A 98 24.33 -7.13 23.93
C ASN A 98 23.05 -6.33 24.24
N VAL A 99 21.90 -6.92 24.57
CA VAL A 99 20.64 -6.15 24.72
C VAL A 99 20.81 -4.96 25.70
N ASN A 100 21.66 -5.14 26.71
CA ASN A 100 22.11 -4.11 27.65
C ASN A 100 22.98 -3.01 27.02
N ALA A 101 23.76 -3.34 25.99
CA ALA A 101 24.55 -2.40 25.19
C ALA A 101 23.71 -1.68 24.12
N PHE A 102 22.64 -2.28 23.57
CA PHE A 102 21.69 -1.56 22.73
C PHE A 102 20.92 -0.55 23.57
N GLU A 103 20.47 -0.95 24.76
CA GLU A 103 19.92 -0.04 25.77
C GLU A 103 20.93 1.07 26.10
N ALA A 104 22.20 0.74 26.36
CA ALA A 104 23.26 1.72 26.65
C ALA A 104 23.60 2.64 25.46
N THR A 105 23.58 2.14 24.22
CA THR A 105 23.83 2.94 23.00
C THR A 105 22.63 3.83 22.70
N ALA A 106 21.41 3.34 22.89
CA ALA A 106 20.20 4.13 22.79
C ALA A 106 20.16 5.21 23.88
N THR A 107 20.49 4.89 25.14
CA THR A 107 20.62 5.89 26.22
C THR A 107 21.78 6.83 25.98
N LYS A 108 22.91 6.37 25.45
CA LYS A 108 24.04 7.23 25.10
C LYS A 108 23.67 8.20 23.98
N LEU A 109 23.02 7.71 22.93
CA LEU A 109 22.52 8.52 21.82
C LEU A 109 21.46 9.52 22.32
N MET A 110 20.54 9.09 23.18
CA MET A 110 19.54 9.96 23.81
C MET A 110 20.19 10.99 24.73
N ASN A 111 21.18 10.61 25.53
CA ASN A 111 21.87 11.54 26.43
C ASN A 111 22.73 12.53 25.65
N GLU A 112 23.46 12.10 24.61
CA GLU A 112 24.23 13.00 23.74
C GLU A 112 23.31 13.96 22.98
N LEU A 113 22.18 13.46 22.48
CA LEU A 113 21.17 14.27 21.79
C LEU A 113 20.46 15.23 22.75
N SER A 114 20.14 14.80 23.97
CA SER A 114 19.51 15.62 25.02
C SER A 114 20.47 16.71 25.50
N ILE A 115 21.75 16.40 25.74
CA ILE A 115 22.79 17.39 26.09
C ILE A 115 22.98 18.41 24.96
N TYR A 116 23.04 17.96 23.71
CA TYR A 116 23.16 18.85 22.56
C TYR A 116 21.92 19.77 22.41
N LEU A 117 20.72 19.26 22.66
CA LEU A 117 19.46 19.99 22.51
C LEU A 117 19.11 20.88 23.73
N LEU A 118 19.61 20.55 24.92
CA LEU A 118 19.55 21.37 26.13
C LEU A 118 20.27 22.70 25.95
N ASP A 119 21.38 22.72 25.20
CA ASP A 119 22.11 23.94 24.83
C ASP A 119 21.26 24.87 23.93
N TYR A 120 20.23 24.33 23.29
CA TYR A 120 19.21 25.04 22.50
C TYR A 120 17.85 25.16 23.19
N GLY A 121 17.76 24.82 24.49
CA GLY A 121 16.54 24.97 25.30
C GLY A 121 15.46 23.90 25.08
N VAL A 122 15.79 22.76 24.46
CA VAL A 122 14.88 21.65 24.19
C VAL A 122 15.18 20.48 25.13
N ASP A 123 14.30 20.23 26.09
CA ASP A 123 14.39 19.07 26.99
C ASP A 123 13.79 17.82 26.32
N LEU A 124 14.66 17.07 25.65
CA LEU A 124 14.29 15.85 24.95
C LEU A 124 13.94 14.70 25.91
N GLN A 125 14.54 14.69 27.11
CA GLN A 125 14.44 13.57 28.04
C GLN A 125 12.99 13.43 28.52
N SER A 126 12.37 14.54 28.93
CA SER A 126 10.99 14.54 29.41
C SER A 126 9.94 14.32 28.32
N TRP A 127 10.29 14.57 27.04
CA TRP A 127 9.44 14.26 25.88
C TRP A 127 9.52 12.78 25.49
N VAL A 128 10.72 12.21 25.51
CA VAL A 128 10.98 10.79 25.22
C VAL A 128 10.38 9.89 26.30
N ASP A 129 10.59 10.22 27.58
CA ASP A 129 10.06 9.42 28.70
C ASP A 129 8.53 9.36 28.69
N ARG A 130 7.85 10.46 28.33
CA ARG A 130 6.38 10.47 28.16
C ARG A 130 5.93 9.71 26.92
N SER A 131 6.69 9.80 25.82
CA SER A 131 6.32 9.15 24.56
C SER A 131 6.57 7.65 24.57
N LEU A 132 7.64 7.17 25.23
CA LEU A 132 7.97 5.75 25.33
C LEU A 132 7.10 5.01 26.37
N ALA A 133 6.68 5.68 27.44
CA ALA A 133 5.77 5.10 28.43
C ALA A 133 4.37 4.78 27.87
N GLU A 134 3.97 5.44 26.78
CA GLU A 134 2.68 5.23 26.10
C GLU A 134 2.78 4.33 24.86
N VAL A 135 3.99 3.90 24.45
CA VAL A 135 4.18 3.01 23.30
C VAL A 135 3.96 1.56 23.75
N ASP A 136 2.88 0.96 23.27
CA ASP A 136 2.63 -0.46 23.46
C ASP A 136 3.63 -1.30 22.64
N TYR A 137 4.66 -1.80 23.30
CA TYR A 137 5.67 -2.67 22.71
C TYR A 137 5.10 -4.03 22.28
N SER A 138 3.84 -4.37 22.62
CA SER A 138 3.18 -5.60 22.14
C SER A 138 2.93 -5.58 20.63
N PHE A 139 2.92 -4.39 19.98
CA PHE A 139 2.72 -4.28 18.54
C PHE A 139 3.75 -5.08 17.73
N LEU A 140 5.01 -5.16 18.16
CA LEU A 140 6.05 -5.92 17.44
C LEU A 140 5.82 -7.46 17.55
N PRO A 141 5.72 -8.04 18.76
CA PRO A 141 5.39 -9.47 18.92
C PRO A 141 4.05 -9.85 18.27
N ASP A 142 3.02 -9.03 18.39
CA ASP A 142 1.70 -9.31 17.81
C ASP A 142 1.71 -9.22 16.28
N THR A 143 2.46 -8.26 15.70
CA THR A 143 2.66 -8.19 14.25
C THR A 143 3.46 -9.38 13.75
N ILE A 144 4.52 -9.78 14.45
CA ILE A 144 5.34 -10.95 14.09
C ILE A 144 4.50 -12.24 14.18
N ASN A 145 3.74 -12.44 15.26
CA ASN A 145 2.85 -13.59 15.40
C ASN A 145 1.73 -13.60 14.36
N THR A 146 1.19 -12.43 14.01
CA THR A 146 0.20 -12.30 12.93
C THR A 146 0.79 -12.66 11.57
N VAL A 147 2.02 -12.21 11.29
CA VAL A 147 2.76 -12.57 10.07
C VAL A 147 3.03 -14.07 10.05
N LEU A 148 3.56 -14.65 11.12
CA LEU A 148 3.89 -16.08 11.24
C LEU A 148 2.65 -16.97 11.11
N ASN A 149 1.54 -16.63 11.76
CA ASN A 149 0.27 -17.34 11.64
C ASN A 149 -0.32 -17.20 10.22
N GLY A 150 -0.13 -16.04 9.59
CA GLY A 150 -0.52 -15.77 8.20
C GLY A 150 0.24 -16.61 7.17
N LEU A 151 1.47 -17.07 7.48
CA LEU A 151 2.28 -17.90 6.58
C LEU A 151 1.62 -19.27 6.28
N SER A 152 0.82 -19.82 7.20
CA SER A 152 0.11 -21.09 7.00
C SER A 152 -0.94 -21.04 5.88
N GLY A 153 -1.60 -19.88 5.69
CA GLY A 153 -2.52 -19.61 4.58
C GLY A 153 -1.90 -18.86 3.39
N PHE A 154 -0.66 -18.38 3.55
CA PHE A 154 0.04 -17.55 2.56
C PHE A 154 0.24 -18.28 1.24
N THR A 155 0.61 -19.56 1.27
CA THR A 155 0.84 -20.35 0.06
C THR A 155 -0.44 -20.43 -0.78
N ILE A 156 -1.58 -20.80 -0.18
CA ILE A 156 -2.87 -20.89 -0.88
C ILE A 156 -3.29 -19.52 -1.42
N GLY A 157 -3.15 -18.47 -0.61
CA GLY A 157 -3.48 -17.09 -1.02
C GLY A 157 -2.63 -16.61 -2.20
N VAL A 158 -1.31 -16.78 -2.14
CA VAL A 158 -0.37 -16.39 -3.21
C VAL A 158 -0.66 -17.17 -4.49
N PHE A 159 -0.81 -18.51 -4.41
CA PHE A 159 -1.17 -19.31 -5.58
C PHE A 159 -2.51 -18.88 -6.18
N SER A 160 -3.52 -18.62 -5.34
CA SER A 160 -4.84 -18.15 -5.79
C SER A 160 -4.74 -16.80 -6.49
N VAL A 161 -4.03 -15.84 -5.90
CA VAL A 161 -3.84 -14.51 -6.48
C VAL A 161 -3.10 -14.59 -7.81
N ILE A 162 -2.03 -15.37 -7.90
CA ILE A 162 -1.26 -15.59 -9.14
C ILE A 162 -2.17 -16.20 -10.21
N PHE A 163 -2.88 -17.27 -9.86
CA PHE A 163 -3.75 -17.99 -10.77
C PHE A 163 -4.87 -17.09 -11.30
N ILE A 164 -5.61 -16.43 -10.42
CA ILE A 164 -6.71 -15.53 -10.81
C ILE A 164 -6.18 -14.35 -11.64
N SER A 165 -5.05 -13.74 -11.24
CA SER A 165 -4.43 -12.62 -11.97
C SER A 165 -4.02 -13.04 -13.37
N PHE A 166 -3.48 -14.25 -13.53
CA PHE A 166 -3.13 -14.80 -14.83
C PHE A 166 -4.34 -14.87 -15.76
N PHE A 167 -5.48 -15.38 -15.27
CA PHE A 167 -6.70 -15.45 -16.08
C PHE A 167 -7.25 -14.05 -16.42
N PHE A 168 -7.21 -13.11 -15.48
CA PHE A 168 -7.62 -11.71 -15.73
C PHE A 168 -6.75 -11.00 -16.76
N LEU A 169 -5.44 -11.28 -16.76
CA LEU A 169 -4.50 -10.73 -17.76
C LEU A 169 -4.67 -11.41 -19.13
N ARG A 170 -4.82 -12.74 -19.14
CA ARG A 170 -4.95 -13.54 -20.37
C ARG A 170 -6.23 -13.21 -21.10
N ASP A 171 -7.31 -13.11 -20.36
CA ASP A 171 -8.64 -12.82 -20.87
C ASP A 171 -9.12 -11.47 -20.33
N SER A 172 -8.71 -10.41 -21.01
CA SER A 172 -8.95 -9.03 -20.57
C SER A 172 -10.43 -8.62 -20.51
N GLY A 173 -11.33 -9.46 -21.04
CA GLY A 173 -12.78 -9.29 -20.98
C GLY A 173 -13.45 -10.18 -19.94
N LEU A 174 -12.71 -11.07 -19.25
CA LEU A 174 -13.29 -12.03 -18.31
C LEU A 174 -13.99 -11.33 -17.14
N LEU A 175 -13.33 -10.37 -16.50
CA LEU A 175 -13.92 -9.54 -15.44
C LEU A 175 -15.18 -8.81 -15.94
N GLU A 176 -15.11 -8.27 -17.17
CA GLU A 176 -16.23 -7.52 -17.76
C GLU A 176 -17.43 -8.45 -17.97
N ARG A 177 -17.21 -9.65 -18.55
CA ARG A 177 -18.26 -10.66 -18.74
C ARG A 177 -18.82 -11.17 -17.41
N MET A 178 -17.99 -11.40 -16.39
CA MET A 178 -18.47 -11.81 -15.06
C MET A 178 -19.41 -10.77 -14.45
N VAL A 179 -19.06 -9.49 -14.54
CA VAL A 179 -19.92 -8.40 -14.05
C VAL A 179 -21.21 -8.33 -14.86
N MET A 180 -21.12 -8.46 -16.19
CA MET A 180 -22.26 -8.33 -17.10
C MET A 180 -23.36 -9.39 -16.88
N VAL A 181 -23.03 -10.57 -16.36
CA VAL A 181 -24.02 -11.62 -16.02
C VAL A 181 -25.02 -11.15 -14.94
N PHE A 182 -24.61 -10.23 -14.05
CA PHE A 182 -25.46 -9.74 -12.96
C PHE A 182 -26.19 -8.43 -13.31
N VAL A 183 -26.07 -7.94 -14.55
CA VAL A 183 -26.58 -6.64 -14.97
C VAL A 183 -27.90 -6.79 -15.72
N ALA A 184 -28.94 -6.10 -15.27
CA ALA A 184 -30.20 -6.02 -16.01
C ALA A 184 -30.03 -5.30 -17.36
N ASP A 185 -30.74 -5.74 -18.40
CA ASP A 185 -30.59 -5.28 -19.79
C ASP A 185 -30.61 -3.75 -19.95
N LYS A 186 -31.48 -3.08 -19.19
CA LYS A 186 -31.63 -1.61 -19.18
C LYS A 186 -30.34 -0.85 -18.79
N ASN A 187 -29.42 -1.50 -18.09
CA ASN A 187 -28.21 -0.90 -17.54
C ASN A 187 -26.93 -1.31 -18.29
N ILE A 188 -27.00 -2.24 -19.25
CA ILE A 188 -25.84 -2.81 -19.96
C ILE A 188 -24.88 -1.73 -20.46
N LYS A 189 -25.37 -0.76 -21.26
CA LYS A 189 -24.55 0.32 -21.83
C LYS A 189 -23.86 1.18 -20.77
N ARG A 190 -24.54 1.41 -19.63
CA ARG A 190 -23.98 2.19 -18.51
C ARG A 190 -22.87 1.44 -17.80
N VAL A 191 -23.04 0.12 -17.61
CA VAL A 191 -22.01 -0.73 -17.01
C VAL A 191 -20.79 -0.86 -17.92
N GLU A 192 -20.97 -1.13 -19.22
CA GLU A 192 -19.86 -1.19 -20.17
C GLU A 192 -19.03 0.10 -20.17
N LYS A 193 -19.71 1.26 -20.21
CA LYS A 193 -19.05 2.57 -20.15
C LYS A 193 -18.33 2.79 -18.81
N SER A 194 -18.91 2.34 -17.71
CA SER A 194 -18.28 2.40 -16.38
C SER A 194 -17.00 1.57 -16.36
N ILE A 195 -17.08 0.30 -16.77
CA ILE A 195 -15.95 -0.62 -16.83
C ILE A 195 -14.82 -0.04 -17.68
N PHE A 196 -15.13 0.45 -18.89
CA PHE A 196 -14.15 1.06 -19.77
C PHE A 196 -13.44 2.27 -19.13
N SER A 197 -14.22 3.14 -18.46
CA SER A 197 -13.69 4.33 -17.80
C SER A 197 -12.81 3.98 -16.60
N ILE A 198 -13.25 3.06 -15.74
CA ILE A 198 -12.47 2.54 -14.60
C ILE A 198 -11.15 1.96 -15.10
N LYS A 199 -11.22 1.09 -16.11
CA LYS A 199 -10.08 0.40 -16.70
C LYS A 199 -9.05 1.37 -17.29
N ASN A 200 -9.48 2.51 -17.84
CA ASN A 200 -8.59 3.55 -18.36
C ASN A 200 -7.98 4.41 -17.24
N LEU A 201 -8.79 4.87 -16.28
CA LEU A 201 -8.31 5.69 -15.16
C LEU A 201 -7.31 4.92 -14.30
N LEU A 202 -7.63 3.67 -13.93
CA LEU A 202 -6.75 2.82 -13.13
C LEU A 202 -5.47 2.45 -13.88
N SER A 203 -5.54 2.20 -15.20
CA SER A 203 -4.34 1.92 -15.99
C SER A 203 -3.38 3.11 -16.00
N ARG A 204 -3.90 4.34 -16.14
CA ARG A 204 -3.07 5.56 -16.06
C ARG A 204 -2.49 5.75 -14.66
N TYR A 205 -3.29 5.48 -13.64
CA TYR A 205 -2.88 5.58 -12.24
C TYR A 205 -1.70 4.66 -11.94
N PHE A 206 -1.79 3.37 -12.30
CA PHE A 206 -0.69 2.43 -12.06
C PHE A 206 0.55 2.74 -12.90
N ILE A 207 0.41 3.25 -14.13
CA ILE A 207 1.56 3.74 -14.91
C ILE A 207 2.22 4.93 -14.19
N GLY A 208 1.43 5.88 -13.72
CA GLY A 208 1.91 7.01 -12.94
C GLY A 208 2.66 6.57 -11.69
N LEU A 209 2.09 5.60 -10.95
CA LEU A 209 2.71 5.02 -9.76
C LEU A 209 4.05 4.34 -10.06
N LEU A 210 4.16 3.61 -11.17
CA LEU A 210 5.43 2.99 -11.59
C LEU A 210 6.49 4.04 -11.93
N VAL A 211 6.10 5.11 -12.62
CA VAL A 211 6.98 6.25 -12.90
C VAL A 211 7.42 6.92 -11.60
N GLN A 212 6.49 7.12 -10.66
CA GLN A 212 6.76 7.68 -9.33
C GLN A 212 7.78 6.89 -8.55
N ILE A 213 7.57 5.59 -8.39
CA ILE A 213 8.49 4.70 -7.68
C ILE A 213 9.86 4.73 -8.36
N THR A 214 9.90 4.70 -9.70
CA THR A 214 11.16 4.69 -10.45
C THR A 214 11.95 6.00 -10.25
N VAL A 215 11.29 7.15 -10.35
CA VAL A 215 11.93 8.47 -10.15
C VAL A 215 12.46 8.58 -8.72
N LEU A 216 11.64 8.26 -7.72
CA LEU A 216 12.03 8.31 -6.32
C LEU A 216 13.16 7.33 -6.00
N PHE A 217 13.10 6.11 -6.54
CA PHE A 217 14.16 5.12 -6.37
C PHE A 217 15.51 5.62 -6.87
N ILE A 218 15.54 6.23 -8.06
CA ILE A 218 16.76 6.80 -8.63
C ILE A 218 17.27 7.94 -7.74
N VAL A 219 16.42 8.90 -7.37
CA VAL A 219 16.80 10.05 -6.55
C VAL A 219 17.34 9.60 -5.19
N TYR A 220 16.64 8.70 -4.49
CA TYR A 220 17.06 8.21 -3.18
C TYR A 220 18.33 7.37 -3.26
N THR A 221 18.48 6.55 -4.30
CA THR A 221 19.71 5.78 -4.51
C THR A 221 20.90 6.72 -4.70
N LEU A 222 20.76 7.76 -5.53
CA LEU A 222 21.83 8.74 -5.73
C LEU A 222 22.20 9.47 -4.43
N VAL A 223 21.21 9.96 -3.68
CA VAL A 223 21.45 10.62 -2.38
C VAL A 223 22.21 9.70 -1.44
N LEU A 224 21.74 8.47 -1.24
CA LEU A 224 22.35 7.52 -0.31
C LEU A 224 23.75 7.08 -0.75
N LEU A 225 23.99 6.92 -2.05
CA LEU A 225 25.31 6.60 -2.59
C LEU A 225 26.30 7.76 -2.43
N ILE A 226 25.88 9.01 -2.66
CA ILE A 226 26.72 10.21 -2.50
C ILE A 226 27.23 10.32 -1.06
N PHE A 227 26.39 10.01 -0.07
CA PHE A 227 26.77 10.03 1.35
C PHE A 227 27.37 8.72 1.87
N GLY A 228 27.56 7.73 0.99
CA GLY A 228 28.21 6.46 1.31
C GLY A 228 27.43 5.61 2.31
N ILE A 229 26.09 5.62 2.24
CA ILE A 229 25.26 4.80 3.13
C ILE A 229 25.26 3.33 2.65
N PRO A 230 25.63 2.37 3.52
CA PRO A 230 25.53 0.95 3.21
C PRO A 230 24.12 0.56 2.77
N ASN A 231 24.00 -0.39 1.85
CA ASN A 231 22.73 -0.85 1.30
C ASN A 231 21.85 0.26 0.68
N ALA A 232 22.46 1.36 0.21
CA ALA A 232 21.79 2.51 -0.41
C ALA A 232 20.65 2.11 -1.38
N VAL A 233 20.92 1.15 -2.27
CA VAL A 233 19.95 0.66 -3.26
C VAL A 233 18.74 0.01 -2.59
N THR A 234 18.94 -0.87 -1.61
CA THR A 234 17.82 -1.51 -0.91
C THR A 234 17.00 -0.49 -0.13
N ILE A 235 17.66 0.40 0.62
CA ILE A 235 16.97 1.42 1.41
C ILE A 235 16.15 2.34 0.50
N ALA A 236 16.75 2.81 -0.60
CA ALA A 236 16.07 3.62 -1.61
C ALA A 236 14.85 2.90 -2.20
N LEU A 237 14.98 1.60 -2.51
CA LEU A 237 13.90 0.79 -3.08
C LEU A 237 12.72 0.69 -2.11
N VAL A 238 12.99 0.40 -0.83
CA VAL A 238 11.96 0.31 0.21
C VAL A 238 11.25 1.65 0.38
N CYS A 239 12.02 2.74 0.52
CA CYS A 239 11.46 4.08 0.64
C CYS A 239 10.61 4.46 -0.58
N ALA A 240 11.07 4.16 -1.80
CA ALA A 240 10.32 4.43 -3.02
C ALA A 240 9.04 3.57 -3.11
N LEU A 241 9.07 2.30 -2.72
CA LEU A 241 7.90 1.43 -2.68
C LEU A 241 6.87 1.87 -1.63
N LEU A 242 7.30 2.36 -0.48
CA LEU A 242 6.39 2.88 0.55
C LEU A 242 5.56 4.06 0.03
N ASN A 243 6.11 4.86 -0.89
CA ASN A 243 5.40 5.96 -1.54
C ASN A 243 4.20 5.50 -2.40
N ILE A 244 3.98 4.19 -2.57
CA ILE A 244 2.72 3.65 -3.10
C ILE A 244 1.51 4.09 -2.28
N ILE A 245 1.68 4.28 -0.96
CA ILE A 245 0.63 4.78 -0.07
C ILE A 245 0.82 6.29 0.09
N PRO A 246 -0.03 7.13 -0.52
CA PRO A 246 0.12 8.58 -0.48
C PRO A 246 0.10 9.11 0.96
N PHE A 247 0.91 10.14 1.22
CA PHE A 247 1.09 10.80 2.53
C PHE A 247 1.74 9.93 3.61
N LEU A 248 1.31 8.67 3.79
CA LEU A 248 1.88 7.76 4.78
C LEU A 248 3.25 7.23 4.35
N GLY A 249 3.40 6.88 3.07
CA GLY A 249 4.66 6.43 2.48
C GLY A 249 5.84 7.36 2.74
N PRO A 250 5.72 8.66 2.43
CA PRO A 250 6.72 9.68 2.78
C PRO A 250 7.06 9.72 4.28
N ILE A 251 6.06 9.64 5.16
CA ILE A 251 6.26 9.69 6.62
C ILE A 251 7.07 8.47 7.08
N ILE A 252 6.62 7.27 6.72
CA ILE A 252 7.30 6.01 7.07
C ILE A 252 8.70 5.98 6.45
N GLY A 253 8.82 6.40 5.19
CA GLY A 253 10.11 6.48 4.47
C GLY A 253 11.10 7.44 5.13
N THR A 254 10.62 8.56 5.67
CA THR A 254 11.46 9.52 6.43
C THR A 254 11.98 8.88 7.72
N VAL A 255 11.10 8.21 8.47
CA VAL A 255 11.49 7.51 9.69
C VAL A 255 12.53 6.42 9.38
N LEU A 256 12.26 5.61 8.36
CA LEU A 256 13.17 4.54 7.95
C LEU A 256 14.51 5.05 7.44
N ILE A 257 14.54 6.08 6.59
CA ILE A 257 15.81 6.57 6.04
C ILE A 257 16.68 7.20 7.12
N VAL A 258 16.08 7.93 8.07
CA VAL A 258 16.78 8.48 9.23
C VAL A 258 17.31 7.35 10.11
N PHE A 259 16.45 6.41 10.49
CA PHE A 259 16.82 5.27 11.33
C PHE A 259 17.94 4.43 10.71
N LEU A 260 17.82 4.07 9.44
CA LEU A 260 18.81 3.23 8.74
C LEU A 260 20.12 3.99 8.50
N THR A 261 20.07 5.29 8.25
CA THR A 261 21.28 6.12 8.11
C THR A 261 22.05 6.22 9.43
N MET A 262 21.33 6.46 10.53
CA MET A 262 21.94 6.58 11.86
C MET A 262 22.51 5.23 12.33
N THR A 263 21.74 4.15 12.19
CA THR A 263 22.16 2.79 12.62
C THR A 263 23.28 2.21 11.75
N SER A 264 23.47 2.69 10.53
CA SER A 264 24.58 2.27 9.67
C SER A 264 25.91 2.95 10.01
N ASN A 265 25.92 3.98 10.85
CA ASN A 265 27.13 4.73 11.23
C ASN A 265 27.36 4.70 12.75
N LEU A 266 26.95 3.63 13.45
CA LEU A 266 27.06 3.52 14.91
C LEU A 266 28.51 3.51 15.43
N ASP A 267 29.44 3.01 14.64
CA ASP A 267 30.87 2.95 15.01
C ASP A 267 31.58 4.31 14.88
N ALA A 268 30.91 5.31 14.30
CA ALA A 268 31.46 6.66 14.08
C ALA A 268 30.98 7.64 15.15
N SER A 269 31.75 8.72 15.36
CA SER A 269 31.36 9.81 16.25
C SER A 269 30.01 10.41 15.85
N PHE A 270 29.08 10.47 16.81
CA PHE A 270 27.72 10.93 16.58
C PHE A 270 27.68 12.37 16.08
N ALA A 271 28.31 13.28 16.81
CA ALA A 271 28.25 14.72 16.53
C ALA A 271 28.98 15.11 15.24
N SER A 272 30.10 14.45 14.91
CA SER A 272 30.94 14.86 13.78
C SER A 272 30.66 14.10 12.48
N VAL A 273 30.04 12.91 12.54
CA VAL A 273 29.82 12.07 11.36
C VAL A 273 28.36 11.68 11.21
N THR A 274 27.78 11.01 12.20
CA THR A 274 26.45 10.39 12.06
C THR A 274 25.34 11.43 11.92
N LEU A 275 25.34 12.47 12.76
CA LEU A 275 24.34 13.53 12.73
C LEU A 275 24.44 14.37 11.43
N PRO A 276 25.60 14.90 11.01
CA PRO A 276 25.72 15.63 9.75
C PRO A 276 25.32 14.80 8.53
N LYS A 277 25.77 13.53 8.43
CA LYS A 277 25.37 12.65 7.33
C LYS A 277 23.86 12.42 7.29
N THR A 278 23.23 12.18 8.43
CA THR A 278 21.78 11.98 8.53
C THR A 278 21.03 13.23 8.07
N ILE A 279 21.47 14.42 8.48
CA ILE A 279 20.90 15.69 8.03
C ILE A 279 21.04 15.85 6.51
N TYR A 280 22.21 15.57 5.93
CA TYR A 280 22.40 15.69 4.50
C TYR A 280 21.56 14.68 3.70
N VAL A 281 21.44 13.44 4.17
CA VAL A 281 20.55 12.44 3.58
C VAL A 281 19.09 12.89 3.68
N LEU A 282 18.67 13.45 4.82
CA LEU A 282 17.32 13.97 5.02
C LEU A 282 17.01 15.14 4.09
N ILE A 283 17.98 16.04 3.86
CA ILE A 283 17.84 17.12 2.87
C ILE A 283 17.66 16.52 1.47
N GLY A 284 18.48 15.55 1.07
CA GLY A 284 18.35 14.87 -0.22
C GLY A 284 17.01 14.13 -0.37
N PHE A 285 16.54 13.46 0.69
CA PHE A 285 15.23 12.82 0.74
C PHE A 285 14.10 13.85 0.57
N THR A 286 14.21 14.98 1.26
CA THR A 286 13.25 16.09 1.17
C THR A 286 13.20 16.65 -0.24
N ILE A 287 14.35 16.82 -0.91
CA ILE A 287 14.39 17.22 -2.33
C ILE A 287 13.65 16.22 -3.20
N GLY A 288 13.86 14.92 -2.99
CA GLY A 288 13.11 13.87 -3.70
C GLY A 288 11.59 13.95 -3.43
N GLN A 289 11.18 14.26 -2.21
CA GLN A 289 9.77 14.48 -1.86
C GLN A 289 9.20 15.75 -2.48
N LEU A 290 9.99 16.82 -2.63
CA LEU A 290 9.57 18.02 -3.35
C LEU A 290 9.37 17.71 -4.84
N ILE A 291 10.29 16.95 -5.45
CA ILE A 291 10.14 16.46 -6.83
C ILE A 291 8.83 15.66 -6.95
N ASP A 292 8.56 14.77 -6.00
CA ASP A 292 7.33 13.99 -5.98
C ASP A 292 6.09 14.88 -5.89
N ASN A 293 6.03 15.75 -4.89
CA ASN A 293 4.86 16.59 -4.61
C ASN A 293 4.56 17.60 -5.73
N PHE A 294 5.58 18.12 -6.41
CA PHE A 294 5.40 19.16 -7.44
C PHE A 294 5.38 18.63 -8.87
N LEU A 295 6.02 17.50 -9.17
CA LEU A 295 6.10 16.96 -10.53
C LEU A 295 5.32 15.66 -10.65
N THR A 296 5.65 14.68 -9.82
CA THR A 296 5.13 13.33 -10.05
C THR A 296 3.69 13.16 -9.59
N GLN A 297 3.37 13.55 -8.37
CA GLN A 297 2.01 13.43 -7.82
C GLN A 297 0.97 14.18 -8.67
N PRO A 298 1.20 15.43 -9.13
CA PRO A 298 0.28 16.08 -10.05
C PRO A 298 0.11 15.27 -11.34
N TYR A 299 1.19 14.73 -11.92
CA TYR A 299 1.10 13.86 -13.08
C TYR A 299 0.26 12.61 -12.81
N VAL A 300 0.48 11.91 -11.68
CA VAL A 300 -0.26 10.70 -11.31
C VAL A 300 -1.73 11.01 -11.00
N PHE A 301 -2.02 11.87 -10.02
CA PHE A 301 -3.36 12.04 -9.48
C PHE A 301 -4.25 12.94 -10.33
N SER A 302 -3.72 14.04 -10.88
CA SER A 302 -4.56 14.99 -11.64
C SER A 302 -4.98 14.41 -13.00
N THR A 303 -4.12 13.61 -13.65
CA THR A 303 -4.39 13.06 -14.98
C THR A 303 -5.06 11.68 -14.94
N SER A 304 -4.88 10.92 -13.84
CA SER A 304 -5.37 9.54 -13.75
C SER A 304 -6.59 9.37 -12.84
N VAL A 305 -6.59 9.96 -11.64
CA VAL A 305 -7.68 9.78 -10.65
C VAL A 305 -8.63 10.98 -10.62
N LYS A 306 -8.19 12.14 -11.13
CA LYS A 306 -8.98 13.36 -11.29
C LYS A 306 -9.75 13.73 -10.01
N SER A 307 -9.08 13.57 -8.89
CA SER A 307 -9.62 13.73 -7.54
C SER A 307 -8.72 14.66 -6.74
N HIS A 308 -9.32 15.39 -5.79
CA HIS A 308 -8.55 16.33 -4.97
C HIS A 308 -7.61 15.56 -4.02
N PRO A 309 -6.37 16.03 -3.73
CA PRO A 309 -5.47 15.34 -2.81
C PRO A 309 -6.09 15.05 -1.42
N LEU A 310 -6.87 16.00 -0.89
CA LEU A 310 -7.62 15.82 0.37
C LEU A 310 -8.62 14.65 0.33
N GLU A 311 -9.31 14.47 -0.80
CA GLU A 311 -10.27 13.38 -0.99
C GLU A 311 -9.54 12.04 -0.89
N ILE A 312 -8.43 11.93 -1.62
CA ILE A 312 -7.54 10.75 -1.62
C ILE A 312 -7.01 10.46 -0.20
N PHE A 313 -6.54 11.48 0.51
CA PHE A 313 -6.08 11.34 1.90
C PHE A 313 -7.17 10.75 2.81
N ILE A 314 -8.39 11.29 2.79
CA ILE A 314 -9.51 10.81 3.62
C ILE A 314 -9.84 9.35 3.30
N ILE A 315 -9.87 8.98 2.02
CA ILE A 315 -10.17 7.60 1.60
C ILE A 315 -9.09 6.62 2.06
N ILE A 316 -7.82 7.01 2.00
CA ILE A 316 -6.70 6.20 2.49
C ILE A 316 -6.84 5.97 4.00
N LEU A 317 -7.17 7.01 4.77
CA LEU A 317 -7.42 6.87 6.21
C LEU A 317 -8.56 5.91 6.49
N VAL A 318 -9.69 6.04 5.79
CA VAL A 318 -10.83 5.13 5.93
C VAL A 318 -10.43 3.71 5.56
N GLY A 319 -9.71 3.51 4.46
CA GLY A 319 -9.19 2.20 4.05
C GLY A 319 -8.26 1.58 5.09
N GLY A 320 -7.38 2.40 5.67
CA GLY A 320 -6.47 2.00 6.74
C GLY A 320 -7.19 1.57 8.01
N LEU A 321 -8.22 2.30 8.43
CA LEU A 321 -9.02 1.95 9.61
C LEU A 321 -9.83 0.66 9.40
N LEU A 322 -10.32 0.41 8.19
CA LEU A 322 -11.19 -0.74 7.90
C LEU A 322 -10.41 -2.03 7.61
N PHE A 323 -9.29 -1.94 6.88
CA PHE A 323 -8.57 -3.11 6.37
C PHE A 323 -7.05 -3.02 6.55
N GLY A 324 -6.57 -2.11 7.40
CA GLY A 324 -5.14 -1.95 7.68
C GLY A 324 -4.32 -1.51 6.45
N PRO A 325 -3.03 -1.89 6.38
CA PRO A 325 -2.14 -1.49 5.28
C PRO A 325 -2.65 -1.89 3.88
N LEU A 326 -3.30 -3.05 3.76
CA LEU A 326 -3.89 -3.49 2.49
C LEU A 326 -5.04 -2.57 2.06
N GLY A 327 -5.85 -2.11 3.01
CA GLY A 327 -6.92 -1.15 2.76
C GLY A 327 -6.42 0.19 2.23
N MET A 328 -5.26 0.66 2.72
CA MET A 328 -4.64 1.90 2.26
C MET A 328 -4.20 1.82 0.78
N ILE A 329 -3.65 0.68 0.36
CA ILE A 329 -3.21 0.46 -1.04
C ILE A 329 -4.43 0.36 -1.97
N ILE A 330 -5.48 -0.35 -1.55
CA ILE A 330 -6.67 -0.63 -2.38
C ILE A 330 -7.65 0.56 -2.39
N ALA A 331 -7.55 1.47 -1.42
CA ALA A 331 -8.45 2.61 -1.22
C ALA A 331 -8.63 3.44 -2.50
N VAL A 332 -7.53 3.85 -3.13
CA VAL A 332 -7.56 4.73 -4.32
C VAL A 332 -8.19 4.03 -5.54
N PRO A 333 -7.79 2.79 -5.90
CA PRO A 333 -8.45 2.06 -6.97
C PRO A 333 -9.95 1.84 -6.75
N LEU A 334 -10.33 1.41 -5.53
CA LEU A 334 -11.71 1.13 -5.18
C LEU A 334 -12.56 2.41 -5.25
N TYR A 335 -12.03 3.50 -4.70
CA TYR A 335 -12.70 4.79 -4.76
C TYR A 335 -12.89 5.29 -6.19
N THR A 336 -11.87 5.17 -7.04
CA THR A 336 -11.96 5.51 -8.46
C THR A 336 -13.07 4.71 -9.15
N ALA A 337 -13.17 3.41 -8.84
CA ALA A 337 -14.22 2.54 -9.37
C ALA A 337 -15.62 3.01 -8.92
N LEU A 338 -15.80 3.24 -7.62
CA LEU A 338 -17.06 3.73 -7.05
C LEU A 338 -17.48 5.08 -7.63
N LYS A 339 -16.53 6.01 -7.77
CA LYS A 339 -16.75 7.34 -8.30
C LYS A 339 -17.28 7.31 -9.74
N VAL A 340 -16.73 6.43 -10.58
CA VAL A 340 -17.21 6.23 -11.96
C VAL A 340 -18.61 5.60 -11.98
N ILE A 341 -18.85 4.58 -11.15
CA ILE A 341 -20.17 3.94 -11.05
C ILE A 341 -21.22 4.98 -10.62
N PHE A 342 -20.95 5.77 -9.59
CA PHE A 342 -21.88 6.82 -9.16
C PHE A 342 -22.11 7.86 -10.25
N LYS A 343 -21.09 8.26 -11.01
CA LYS A 343 -21.25 9.18 -12.14
C LYS A 343 -22.24 8.64 -13.18
N GLU A 344 -22.12 7.39 -13.59
CA GLU A 344 -22.96 6.83 -14.66
C GLU A 344 -24.38 6.48 -14.20
N PHE A 345 -24.58 6.12 -12.93
CA PHE A 345 -25.89 5.71 -12.40
C PHE A 345 -26.67 6.82 -11.70
N TYR A 346 -25.98 7.78 -11.07
CA TYR A 346 -26.56 8.80 -10.20
C TYR A 346 -26.16 10.22 -10.62
N ALA A 347 -25.92 10.46 -11.92
CA ALA A 347 -25.51 11.76 -12.47
C ALA A 347 -26.38 12.97 -12.05
N HIS A 348 -27.65 12.74 -11.71
CA HIS A 348 -28.61 13.77 -11.30
C HIS A 348 -28.46 14.20 -9.83
N ASN A 349 -27.75 13.43 -9.00
CA ASN A 349 -27.53 13.75 -7.59
C ASN A 349 -26.48 14.88 -7.48
N LYS A 350 -26.80 15.95 -6.73
CA LYS A 350 -25.92 17.12 -6.55
C LYS A 350 -24.55 16.75 -5.95
N ILE A 351 -24.52 15.82 -4.99
CA ILE A 351 -23.29 15.36 -4.32
C ILE A 351 -22.42 14.60 -5.31
N VAL A 352 -23.03 13.67 -6.06
CA VAL A 352 -22.32 12.90 -7.09
C VAL A 352 -21.75 13.85 -8.14
N LYS A 353 -22.56 14.79 -8.65
CA LYS A 353 -22.11 15.78 -9.65
C LYS A 353 -20.95 16.65 -9.17
N ALA A 354 -20.92 17.00 -7.88
CA ALA A 354 -19.81 17.77 -7.29
C ALA A 354 -18.53 16.93 -7.21
N LEU A 355 -18.62 15.71 -6.70
CA LEU A 355 -17.45 14.80 -6.57
C LEU A 355 -16.93 14.34 -7.93
N THR A 356 -17.82 14.09 -8.90
CA THR A 356 -17.47 13.54 -10.22
C THR A 356 -17.25 14.61 -11.28
N LYS A 357 -17.13 15.90 -10.93
CA LYS A 357 -17.04 17.00 -11.90
C LYS A 357 -15.83 16.90 -12.85
N ASN A 358 -14.74 16.30 -12.37
CA ASN A 358 -13.45 16.29 -13.05
C ASN A 358 -13.17 15.01 -13.85
N ILE A 359 -13.90 13.93 -13.58
CA ILE A 359 -13.95 12.71 -14.40
C ILE A 359 -15.05 12.83 -15.42
#